data_AF-A0AAW1UEM5-F1
#
_entry.id   AF-A0AAW1UEM5-F1
#
_cell.length_a   1.000
_cell.length_b   1.000
_cell.length_c   1.000
_cell.angle_alpha   90.00
_cell.angle_beta   90.00
_cell.angle_gamma   90.00
#
_symmetry.space_group_name_H-M   'P 1'
#
loop_
_entity.id
_entity.type
_entity.pdbx_description
1 polymer ?
#
loop_
_entity_poly.entity_id
_entity_poly.type
_entity_poly.pdbx_seq_one_letter_code
_entity_poly.pdbx_strand_id
1 'polypeptide(L)'
;MAESMPIRQRKFYYVRSGINERNCKEPLRFNSESVDFLAAQFFEESDIRGGGISRRQQMKIFLRFIGDPGFQSGVAQDVGVHRTSANKTIKYVMIRVVEQSHNWIRFPTRYS
;
A
#
# COMPACT_ATOMS: atom_id res chain seq x y z
N MET A 1 48.65 -12.37 19.09
CA MET A 1 47.64 -12.30 18.01
C MET A 1 46.29 -12.09 18.69
N ALA A 2 45.76 -10.87 18.67
CA ALA A 2 44.47 -10.56 19.31
C ALA A 2 43.40 -10.54 18.22
N GLU A 3 42.51 -11.52 18.26
CA GLU A 3 41.34 -11.63 17.40
C GLU A 3 40.33 -10.54 17.78
N SER A 4 40.07 -9.61 16.86
CA SER A 4 39.06 -8.57 17.04
C SER A 4 37.66 -9.18 16.87
N MET A 5 36.95 -9.38 17.98
CA MET A 5 35.54 -9.79 17.92
C MET A 5 34.68 -8.70 17.26
N PRO A 6 33.83 -9.03 16.27
CA PRO A 6 32.91 -8.06 15.68
C PRO A 6 31.84 -7.68 16.69
N ILE A 7 31.90 -6.43 17.17
CA ILE A 7 30.85 -5.82 18.00
C ILE A 7 29.53 -5.87 17.20
N ARG A 8 28.56 -6.66 17.67
CA ARG A 8 27.21 -6.71 17.08
C ARG A 8 26.57 -5.33 17.19
N GLN A 9 26.52 -4.60 16.07
CA GLN A 9 25.78 -3.36 15.99
C GLN A 9 24.29 -3.66 16.25
N ARG A 10 23.74 -3.03 17.29
CA ARG A 10 22.30 -3.08 17.60
C ARG A 10 21.55 -2.42 16.44
N LYS A 11 20.74 -3.19 15.72
CA LYS A 11 19.84 -2.65 14.69
C LYS A 11 18.78 -1.80 15.39
N PHE A 12 18.85 -0.49 15.23
CA PHE A 12 17.79 0.42 15.62
C PHE A 12 16.66 0.31 14.58
N TYR A 13 15.54 -0.24 15.01
CA TYR A 13 14.31 -0.22 14.23
C TYR A 13 13.53 1.01 14.64
N TYR A 14 13.25 1.91 13.70
CA TYR A 14 12.27 2.98 13.94
C TYR A 14 10.91 2.35 14.24
N VAL A 15 10.24 2.87 15.27
CA VAL A 15 8.85 2.53 15.55
C VAL A 15 8.04 2.94 14.32
N ARG A 16 7.44 1.95 13.66
CA ARG A 16 6.61 2.17 12.47
C ARG A 16 5.36 2.92 12.90
N SER A 17 5.25 4.20 12.57
CA SER A 17 3.96 4.90 12.63
C SER A 17 3.04 4.26 11.60
N GLY A 18 2.20 3.33 12.03
CA GLY A 18 1.14 2.80 11.18
C GLY A 18 0.07 3.86 11.00
N ILE A 19 -0.48 4.00 9.80
CA ILE A 19 -1.73 4.74 9.57
C ILE A 19 -2.75 4.27 10.62
N ASN A 20 -3.15 5.18 11.50
CA ASN A 20 -4.13 4.89 12.55
C ASN A 20 -5.42 4.40 11.88
N GLU A 21 -5.83 3.17 12.15
CA GLU A 21 -6.94 2.54 11.44
C GLU A 21 -8.26 3.30 11.61
N ARG A 22 -8.38 4.04 12.71
CA ARG A 22 -9.52 4.91 13.04
C ARG A 22 -9.55 6.19 12.22
N ASN A 23 -8.42 6.60 11.63
CA ASN A 23 -8.27 7.89 10.96
C ASN A 23 -7.73 7.72 9.53
N CYS A 24 -8.48 6.99 8.71
CA CYS A 24 -8.18 6.79 7.28
C CYS A 24 -8.45 8.05 6.43
N LYS A 25 -9.33 8.94 6.92
CA LYS A 25 -9.83 10.09 6.15
C LYS A 25 -8.77 11.15 5.90
N GLU A 26 -7.93 11.48 6.89
CA GLU A 26 -6.87 12.47 6.74
C GLU A 26 -5.75 12.03 5.78
N PRO A 27 -5.15 10.83 5.92
CA PRO A 27 -4.02 10.43 5.07
C PRO A 27 -4.44 9.86 3.71
N LEU A 28 -5.62 9.24 3.60
CA LEU A 28 -6.07 8.57 2.38
C LEU A 28 -7.14 9.36 1.63
N ARG A 29 -7.81 10.34 2.26
CA ARG A 29 -9.02 11.02 1.76
C ARG A 29 -10.26 10.11 1.64
N PHE A 30 -10.19 8.88 2.16
CA PHE A 30 -11.28 7.90 2.13
C PHE A 30 -11.69 7.47 3.54
N ASN A 31 -12.98 7.17 3.72
CA ASN A 31 -13.48 6.54 4.94
C ASN A 31 -13.03 5.08 5.00
N SER A 32 -12.95 4.50 6.21
CA SER A 32 -12.53 3.11 6.41
C SER A 32 -13.35 2.12 5.58
N GLU A 33 -14.68 2.30 5.54
CA GLU A 33 -15.61 1.45 4.81
C GLU A 33 -15.34 1.48 3.30
N SER A 34 -15.01 2.65 2.75
CA SER A 34 -14.64 2.80 1.35
C SER A 34 -13.35 2.03 1.04
N VAL A 35 -12.37 2.06 1.96
CA VAL A 35 -11.13 1.30 1.81
C VAL A 35 -11.40 -0.21 1.83
N ASP A 36 -12.28 -0.68 2.70
CA ASP A 36 -12.68 -2.09 2.76
C ASP A 36 -13.41 -2.54 1.50
N PHE A 37 -14.36 -1.73 1.03
CA PHE A 37 -15.08 -1.98 -0.22
C PHE A 37 -14.13 -2.09 -1.41
N LEU A 38 -13.22 -1.12 -1.58
CA LEU A 38 -12.23 -1.15 -2.66
C LEU A 38 -11.30 -2.36 -2.54
N ALA A 39 -10.85 -2.68 -1.33
CA ALA A 39 -9.99 -3.84 -1.11
C ALA A 39 -10.69 -5.16 -1.45
N ALA A 40 -11.99 -5.29 -1.18
CA ALA A 40 -12.78 -6.46 -1.57
C ALA A 40 -13.08 -6.51 -3.07
N GLN A 41 -13.29 -5.35 -3.70
CA GLN A 41 -13.64 -5.26 -5.12
C GLN A 41 -12.47 -5.63 -6.06
N PHE A 42 -11.25 -5.21 -5.71
CA PHE A 42 -10.08 -5.40 -6.57
C PHE A 42 -9.25 -6.64 -6.22
N PHE A 43 -9.38 -7.18 -5.00
CA PHE A 43 -8.58 -8.30 -4.52
C PHE A 43 -9.47 -9.42 -3.95
N GLU A 44 -9.18 -10.65 -4.39
CA GLU A 44 -9.72 -11.85 -3.77
C GLU A 44 -9.14 -12.05 -2.36
N GLU A 45 -9.83 -12.82 -1.52
CA GLU A 45 -9.29 -13.23 -0.22
C GLU A 45 -8.04 -14.07 -0.45
N SER A 46 -6.88 -13.46 -0.22
CA SER A 46 -5.60 -14.16 -0.23
C SER A 46 -5.33 -14.71 1.15
N ASP A 47 -5.02 -16.01 1.21
CA ASP A 47 -4.64 -16.71 2.42
C ASP A 47 -3.26 -16.17 2.88
N ILE A 48 -3.26 -15.21 3.81
CA ILE A 48 -2.03 -14.54 4.30
C ILE A 48 -1.28 -15.47 5.27
N ARG A 49 -1.06 -16.73 4.90
CA ARG A 49 -0.24 -17.68 5.66
C ARG A 49 1.23 -17.28 5.52
N GLY A 50 1.69 -16.33 6.34
CA GLY A 50 3.11 -15.93 6.39
C GLY A 50 3.40 -14.46 6.70
N GLY A 51 2.42 -13.64 7.11
CA GLY A 51 2.68 -12.24 7.51
C GLY A 51 2.92 -11.28 6.33
N GLY A 52 2.40 -11.62 5.15
CA GLY A 52 2.37 -10.74 3.97
C GLY A 52 1.46 -9.51 4.16
N ILE A 53 1.56 -8.54 3.24
CA ILE A 53 0.74 -7.33 3.26
C ILE A 53 -0.71 -7.70 2.95
N SER A 54 -1.63 -7.43 3.88
CA SER A 54 -3.06 -7.72 3.72
C SER A 54 -3.69 -6.92 2.57
N ARG A 55 -4.77 -7.43 1.96
CA ARG A 55 -5.49 -6.73 0.87
C ARG A 55 -5.88 -5.29 1.24
N ARG A 56 -6.34 -5.10 2.48
CA ARG A 56 -6.70 -3.80 3.03
C ARG A 56 -5.48 -2.89 3.11
N GLN A 57 -4.34 -3.42 3.57
CA GLN A 57 -3.09 -2.67 3.63
C GLN A 57 -2.53 -2.36 2.24
N GLN A 58 -2.69 -3.25 1.25
CA GLN A 58 -2.33 -2.98 -0.14
C GLN A 58 -3.12 -1.81 -0.71
N MET A 59 -4.43 -1.79 -0.47
CA MET A 59 -5.30 -0.67 -0.87
C MET A 59 -4.93 0.62 -0.13
N LYS A 60 -4.63 0.58 1.18
CA LYS A 60 -4.16 1.75 1.93
C LYS A 60 -2.88 2.35 1.34
N ILE A 61 -1.90 1.53 0.97
CA ILE A 61 -0.65 1.98 0.32
C ILE A 61 -0.96 2.70 -0.99
N PHE A 62 -1.82 2.11 -1.81
CA PHE A 62 -2.20 2.68 -3.11
C PHE A 62 -2.98 3.99 -2.97
N LEU A 63 -3.97 4.05 -2.07
CA LEU A 63 -4.76 5.26 -1.84
C LEU A 63 -3.91 6.39 -1.24
N ARG A 64 -2.94 6.07 -0.37
CA ARG A 64 -1.99 7.07 0.15
C ARG A 64 -1.16 7.67 -1.00
N PHE A 65 -0.71 6.83 -1.92
CA PHE A 65 0.02 7.27 -3.12
C PHE A 65 -0.83 8.14 -4.05
N ILE A 66 -2.11 7.83 -4.25
CA ILE A 66 -3.01 8.67 -5.08
C ILE A 66 -3.36 10.00 -4.39
N GLY A 67 -3.63 9.96 -3.08
CA GLY A 67 -4.05 11.14 -2.32
C GLY A 67 -2.96 12.19 -2.20
N ASP A 68 -1.70 11.77 -2.22
CA ASP A 68 -0.53 12.64 -2.24
C ASP A 68 0.60 11.94 -3.02
N PRO A 69 0.66 12.11 -4.35
CA PRO A 69 1.67 11.49 -5.20
C PRO A 69 3.03 12.15 -4.97
N GLY A 70 3.67 11.80 -3.85
CA GLY A 70 5.01 12.21 -3.46
C GLY A 70 6.04 11.10 -3.60
N PHE A 71 7.22 11.30 -2.99
CA PHE A 71 8.25 10.27 -2.96
C PHE A 71 7.74 9.00 -2.26
N GLN A 72 7.94 7.85 -2.91
CA GLN A 72 7.56 6.52 -2.40
C GLN A 72 8.13 6.21 -1.00
N SER A 73 9.21 6.88 -0.60
CA SER A 73 9.77 6.80 0.74
C SER A 73 8.82 7.35 1.81
N GLY A 74 8.09 8.43 1.54
CA GLY A 74 7.08 8.99 2.44
C GLY A 74 5.89 8.05 2.62
N VAL A 75 5.35 7.53 1.51
CA VAL A 75 4.26 6.52 1.54
C VAL A 75 4.67 5.27 2.31
N ALA A 76 5.90 4.80 2.11
CA ALA A 76 6.43 3.63 2.80
C ALA A 76 6.59 3.88 4.31
N GLN A 77 7.04 5.09 4.69
CA GLN A 77 7.18 5.50 6.09
C GLN A 77 5.83 5.64 6.78
N ASP A 78 4.86 6.29 6.15
CA ASP A 78 3.50 6.52 6.67
C ASP A 78 2.73 5.21 6.89
N VAL A 79 3.00 4.19 6.07
CA VAL A 79 2.32 2.89 6.15
C VAL A 79 3.14 1.85 6.93
N GLY A 80 4.38 2.17 7.32
CA GLY A 80 5.25 1.26 8.06
C GLY A 80 5.73 0.05 7.25
N VAL A 81 5.97 0.22 5.95
CA VAL A 81 6.47 -0.84 5.05
C VAL A 81 7.80 -0.44 4.43
N HIS A 82 8.57 -1.41 3.91
CA HIS A 82 9.79 -1.09 3.18
C HIS A 82 9.44 -0.42 1.84
N ARG A 83 10.23 0.57 1.40
CA ARG A 83 10.01 1.32 0.15
C ARG A 83 9.81 0.41 -1.06
N THR A 84 10.62 -0.64 -1.19
CA THR A 84 10.50 -1.60 -2.30
C THR A 84 9.18 -2.36 -2.26
N SER A 85 8.70 -2.69 -1.06
CA SER A 85 7.40 -3.34 -0.88
C SER A 85 6.27 -2.40 -1.25
N ALA A 86 6.32 -1.14 -0.81
CA ALA A 86 5.33 -0.12 -1.20
C ALA A 86 5.26 0.04 -2.72
N ASN A 87 6.40 0.17 -3.41
CA ASN A 87 6.43 0.34 -4.86
C ASN A 87 5.86 -0.89 -5.60
N LYS A 88 6.28 -2.11 -5.21
CA LYS A 88 5.71 -3.35 -5.77
C LYS A 88 4.20 -3.42 -5.58
N THR A 89 3.72 -3.05 -4.39
CA THR A 89 2.29 -3.02 -4.07
C THR A 89 1.55 -1.98 -4.90
N ILE A 90 2.05 -0.75 -5.02
CA ILE A 90 1.43 0.30 -5.85
C ILE A 90 1.27 -0.18 -7.28
N LYS A 91 2.34 -0.73 -7.87
CA LYS A 91 2.30 -1.27 -9.23
C LYS A 91 1.27 -2.40 -9.37
N TYR A 92 1.25 -3.32 -8.41
CA TYR A 92 0.29 -4.42 -8.40
C TYR A 92 -1.17 -3.93 -8.34
N VAL A 93 -1.49 -3.03 -7.41
CA VAL A 93 -2.84 -2.47 -7.29
C VAL A 93 -3.23 -1.70 -8.55
N MET A 94 -2.32 -0.89 -9.11
CA MET A 94 -2.57 -0.12 -10.32
C MET A 94 -2.97 -1.01 -11.50
N ILE A 95 -2.27 -2.13 -11.71
CA ILE A 95 -2.60 -3.07 -12.79
C ILE A 95 -4.01 -3.64 -12.59
N ARG A 96 -4.36 -4.07 -11.38
CA ARG A 96 -5.69 -4.62 -11.07
C ARG A 96 -6.82 -3.61 -11.29
N VAL A 97 -6.58 -2.35 -10.95
CA VAL A 97 -7.55 -1.27 -11.20
C VAL A 97 -7.73 -1.03 -12.71
N VAL A 98 -6.64 -0.99 -13.47
CA VAL A 98 -6.68 -0.82 -14.94
C VAL A 98 -7.36 -2.01 -15.60
N GLU A 99 -7.09 -3.24 -15.16
CA GLU A 99 -7.75 -4.45 -15.64
C GLU A 99 -9.27 -4.38 -15.48
N GLN A 100 -9.80 -3.82 -14.40
CA GLN A 100 -11.25 -3.66 -14.21
C GLN A 100 -11.82 -2.35 -14.81
N SER A 101 -10.97 -1.40 -15.22
CA SER A 101 -11.40 -0.06 -15.63
C SER A 101 -12.36 -0.03 -16.83
N HIS A 102 -12.22 -0.98 -17.75
CA HIS A 102 -13.08 -1.11 -18.93
C HIS A 102 -14.55 -1.40 -18.58
N ASN A 103 -14.83 -1.91 -17.37
CA ASN A 103 -16.20 -2.13 -16.90
C ASN A 103 -16.88 -0.83 -16.45
N TRP A 104 -16.10 0.18 -16.07
CA TRP A 104 -16.62 1.41 -15.46
C TRP A 104 -16.43 2.63 -16.35
N ILE A 105 -15.37 2.64 -17.16
CA ILE A 105 -15.03 3.75 -18.06
C ILE A 105 -15.30 3.28 -19.48
N ARG A 106 -16.49 3.59 -19.99
CA ARG A 106 -16.82 3.43 -21.41
C ARG A 106 -16.63 4.76 -22.11
N PHE A 107 -15.63 4.85 -22.97
CA PHE A 107 -15.49 6.00 -23.85
C PHE A 107 -16.56 5.93 -24.96
N PRO A 108 -17.16 7.05 -25.35
CA PRO A 108 -18.09 7.06 -26.47
C PRO A 108 -17.40 6.57 -27.74
N THR A 109 -17.81 5.43 -28.28
CA THR A 109 -17.32 4.89 -29.55
C THR A 109 -17.97 5.62 -30.73
N ARG A 110 -17.66 6.92 -30.86
CA ARG A 110 -18.05 7.86 -31.93
C ARG A 110 -19.55 8.06 -32.23
N TYR A 111 -19.84 9.30 -32.62
CA TYR A 111 -21.13 9.84 -33.02
C TYR A 111 -21.64 9.16 -34.31
N SER A 112 -22.96 8.95 -34.36
CA SER A 112 -23.71 8.49 -35.54
C SER A 112 -23.51 9.39 -36.75
#